data_AF-A0A1K0JFX9-F1
#
_entry.id   AF-A0A1K0JFX9-F1
#
_cell.length_a   1.000
_cell.length_b   1.000
_cell.length_c   1.000
_cell.angle_alpha   90.00
_cell.angle_beta   90.00
_cell.angle_gamma   90.00
#
_symmetry.space_group_name_H-M   'P 1'
#
loop_
_entity.id
_entity.type
_entity.pdbx_description
1 polymer ?
#
loop_
_entity_poly.entity_id
_entity_poly.type
_entity_poly.pdbx_seq_one_letter_code
_entity_poly.pdbx_strand_id
1 'polypeptide(L)'
;MASASPASRRAVRAGASDAPGAGISDAPELRALRRRGAGQPLNAMRHLGAHHFAFYRGVLEGLDPAELGARYLETGRDRRQARLALAMIEVELLLGVRRLQPREGTRGDDVTPAAQALPDLLTWQTLFAATGRGVSGRQRARQLAAVDAVRPHLTRTPALADAVAGWFAPAVARRLEAAGLATLADLRTCVLARGLRWYCTVSRVGAVTGRHITAWLVAEGAALGAIAPAALVPRRQLAVATRAALRPPAVMIAPLEALMLPLDRDGRHAHNRAAPGAHACIAAQQDLAAIQTWLVTRGTEDGPTWRTYRCHAERLLLWAVFARGKALSDLTVEDCTAYLAFLADPQPAVQWIGRRGVPRYSYDWRPFAGPLAPASLRQSFTVLSGLCAWLVDAQYLRYNPWALVAKPKVARSRIQVSRSFTRTQWAFLQRCAAELPLDDARSARLVFLLRFAYATGLRIAELARATVGDLRYHDLPDDPRGSWELVFTGKGSLEREVHVSHAVIGALHRYLITRSLPPDFRRLHPATPLIGRVKADGKMGALSVGQIHAIFKRFFAQAAARLVDEDGAEASRFASASAHWLRHSFGQHAIAHGVALDVVQSQLGHASLATTSIYVRAEAERRAQEIERPGIF
;
A
#
# COMPACT_ATOMS: atom_id res chain seq x y z
N MET A 1 24.70 -5.07 65.71
CA MET A 1 25.82 -5.02 66.67
C MET A 1 27.08 -5.35 65.89
N ALA A 2 28.17 -4.59 65.80
CA ALA A 2 28.58 -3.27 66.24
C ALA A 2 29.70 -2.90 65.22
N SER A 3 29.59 -1.82 64.46
CA SER A 3 30.37 -0.57 64.63
C SER A 3 31.86 -0.73 64.95
N ALA A 4 32.73 -0.20 64.09
CA ALA A 4 33.79 0.75 64.46
C ALA A 4 34.64 1.19 63.25
N SER A 5 34.47 2.45 62.85
CA SER A 5 35.57 3.36 62.44
C SER A 5 36.15 3.98 63.75
N PRO A 6 37.08 4.96 63.82
CA PRO A 6 37.89 5.65 62.79
C PRO A 6 39.36 5.92 63.24
N ALA A 7 40.18 6.58 62.41
CA ALA A 7 41.18 7.56 62.89
C ALA A 7 41.73 8.44 61.76
N SER A 8 41.62 9.75 61.99
CA SER A 8 42.16 10.87 61.23
C SER A 8 43.59 11.20 61.65
N ARG A 9 44.42 11.73 60.74
CA ARG A 9 45.51 12.66 61.07
C ARG A 9 45.66 13.76 60.03
N ARG A 10 45.99 14.94 60.54
CA ARG A 10 45.90 16.29 59.98
C ARG A 10 47.32 16.86 59.88
N ALA A 11 47.45 17.91 59.05
CA ALA A 11 48.57 18.87 58.93
C ALA A 11 49.77 18.38 58.10
N VAL A 12 50.44 19.19 57.26
CA VAL A 12 50.86 20.60 57.44
C VAL A 12 50.90 21.33 56.09
N ARG A 13 50.57 22.64 56.12
CA ARG A 13 50.78 23.64 55.06
C ARG A 13 52.10 24.36 55.35
N ALA A 14 52.96 24.53 54.35
CA ALA A 14 54.02 25.54 54.31
C ALA A 14 54.06 26.13 52.89
N GLY A 15 54.22 27.45 52.79
CA GLY A 15 54.01 28.25 51.56
C GLY A 15 55.25 28.92 50.98
N ALA A 16 54.97 29.87 50.07
CA ALA A 16 55.83 30.78 49.30
C ALA A 16 56.54 30.16 48.07
N SER A 17 56.65 30.78 46.89
CA SER A 17 56.21 32.07 46.30
C SER A 17 56.50 32.06 44.77
N ASP A 18 55.66 32.75 43.97
CA ASP A 18 55.89 33.55 42.73
C ASP A 18 57.15 33.30 41.86
N ALA A 19 57.17 33.27 40.51
CA ALA A 19 56.34 33.83 39.43
C ALA A 19 56.71 33.15 38.06
N PRO A 20 56.30 33.62 36.83
CA PRO A 20 55.62 32.78 35.84
C PRO A 20 56.39 32.49 34.53
N GLY A 21 56.03 31.41 33.84
CA GLY A 21 56.48 31.10 32.48
C GLY A 21 55.32 30.52 31.65
N ALA A 22 54.98 31.20 30.55
CA ALA A 22 53.80 31.00 29.73
C ALA A 22 53.72 29.59 29.09
N GLY A 23 52.63 28.88 29.38
CA GLY A 23 52.21 27.66 28.68
C GLY A 23 50.83 27.87 28.07
N ILE A 24 50.75 27.66 26.76
CA ILE A 24 49.51 27.74 25.96
C ILE A 24 48.47 26.79 26.57
N SER A 25 47.36 27.37 27.02
CA SER A 25 46.25 26.69 27.68
C SER A 25 45.49 25.79 26.70
N ASP A 26 45.68 24.48 26.85
CA ASP A 26 44.84 23.43 26.27
C ASP A 26 43.38 23.60 26.73
N ALA A 27 42.47 23.87 25.79
CA ALA A 27 41.06 24.14 26.08
C ALA A 27 40.34 22.90 26.69
N PRO A 28 39.54 23.08 27.76
CA PRO A 28 38.91 22.00 28.51
C PRO A 28 37.86 21.19 27.71
N GLU A 29 37.36 21.71 26.58
CA GLU A 29 36.41 21.00 25.70
C GLU A 29 37.04 19.80 24.97
N LEU A 30 38.36 19.84 24.69
CA LEU A 30 39.08 18.72 24.08
C LEU A 30 39.25 17.54 25.05
N ARG A 31 39.27 17.79 26.37
CA ARG A 31 39.26 16.72 27.39
C ARG A 31 37.90 16.02 27.49
N ALA A 32 36.80 16.72 27.20
CA ALA A 32 35.45 16.12 27.23
C ALA A 32 35.22 15.13 26.07
N LEU A 33 35.89 15.32 24.94
CA LEU A 33 35.86 14.40 23.79
C LEU A 33 36.62 13.09 24.04
N ARG A 34 37.63 13.09 24.91
CA ARG A 34 38.41 11.89 25.26
C ARG A 34 37.73 10.99 26.31
N ARG A 35 36.71 11.47 27.02
CA ARG A 35 35.95 10.71 28.05
C ARG A 35 34.59 10.21 27.54
N ARG A 36 34.57 9.50 26.41
CA ARG A 36 33.45 8.62 26.05
C ARG A 36 33.97 7.21 25.76
N GLY A 37 33.34 6.25 26.41
CA GLY A 37 33.81 4.89 26.61
C GLY A 37 34.16 4.09 25.35
N ALA A 38 34.93 3.04 25.60
CA ALA A 38 35.34 2.02 24.65
C ALA A 38 34.18 1.53 23.76
N GLY A 39 34.41 1.55 22.44
CA GLY A 39 33.54 0.88 21.46
C GLY A 39 33.34 1.62 20.14
N GLN A 40 34.40 1.80 19.34
CA GLN A 40 34.47 1.54 17.88
C GLN A 40 35.52 2.43 17.19
N PRO A 41 36.35 1.88 16.29
CA PRO A 41 37.29 2.67 15.48
C PRO A 41 36.50 3.50 14.46
N LEU A 42 36.60 4.82 14.54
CA LEU A 42 36.22 5.71 13.44
C LEU A 42 37.38 5.71 12.44
N ASN A 43 37.38 4.80 11.47
CA ASN A 43 38.24 4.91 10.29
C ASN A 43 37.61 4.22 9.07
N ALA A 44 36.57 4.87 8.55
CA ALA A 44 36.32 4.91 7.11
C ALA A 44 36.58 6.36 6.71
N MET A 45 37.36 6.61 5.64
CA MET A 45 37.59 7.97 5.16
C MET A 45 36.25 8.67 4.96
N ARG A 46 35.99 9.73 5.72
CA ARG A 46 34.78 10.54 5.53
C ARG A 46 34.99 11.48 4.35
N HIS A 47 33.89 11.87 3.73
CA HIS A 47 33.89 12.65 2.51
C HIS A 47 33.12 13.96 2.74
N LEU A 48 33.70 15.06 2.30
CA LEU A 48 33.03 16.35 2.30
C LEU A 48 32.40 16.58 0.92
N GLY A 49 31.07 16.64 0.91
CA GLY A 49 30.28 16.98 -0.27
C GLY A 49 29.83 18.44 -0.27
N ALA A 50 29.25 18.90 -1.38
CA ALA A 50 28.73 20.26 -1.50
C ALA A 50 27.71 20.62 -0.39
N HIS A 51 26.89 19.65 0.02
CA HIS A 51 25.91 19.81 1.09
C HIS A 51 26.55 20.01 2.47
N HIS A 52 27.68 19.37 2.76
CA HIS A 52 28.45 19.59 3.99
C HIS A 52 29.02 21.01 4.05
N PHE A 53 29.58 21.50 2.93
CA PHE A 53 30.06 22.89 2.82
C PHE A 53 28.93 23.90 2.96
N ALA A 54 27.76 23.64 2.35
CA ALA A 54 26.59 24.52 2.47
C ALA A 54 26.06 24.58 3.91
N PHE A 55 26.01 23.44 4.60
CA PHE A 55 25.67 23.37 6.02
C PHE A 55 26.66 24.19 6.86
N TYR A 56 27.97 23.94 6.68
CA TYR A 56 29.02 24.60 7.47
C TYR A 56 29.04 26.11 7.27
N ARG A 57 28.93 26.57 6.02
CA ARG A 57 28.81 27.98 5.66
C ARG A 57 27.62 28.65 6.36
N GLY A 58 26.45 28.01 6.35
CA GLY A 58 25.27 28.54 7.04
C GLY A 58 25.46 28.69 8.55
N VAL A 59 26.21 27.77 9.18
CA VAL A 59 26.54 27.87 10.61
C VAL A 59 27.43 29.08 10.86
N LEU A 60 28.43 29.34 10.01
CA LEU A 60 29.29 30.53 10.10
C LEU A 60 28.51 31.83 9.89
N GLU A 61 27.50 31.82 9.01
CA GLU A 61 26.57 32.92 8.78
C GLU A 61 25.62 33.16 9.98
N GLY A 62 25.62 32.27 10.98
CA GLY A 62 24.89 32.42 12.23
C GLY A 62 23.47 31.84 12.21
N LEU A 63 23.14 31.02 11.19
CA LEU A 63 21.85 30.33 11.08
C LEU A 63 21.77 29.15 12.07
N ASP A 64 20.56 28.79 12.50
CA ASP A 64 20.38 27.70 13.49
C ASP A 64 20.81 26.35 12.90
N PRO A 65 21.75 25.61 13.54
CA PRO A 65 22.18 24.30 13.07
C PRO A 65 21.04 23.30 12.89
N ALA A 66 19.94 23.41 13.65
CA ALA A 66 18.78 22.54 13.47
C ALA A 66 18.02 22.82 12.15
N GLU A 67 17.92 24.08 11.73
CA GLU A 67 17.29 24.45 10.46
C GLU A 67 18.17 24.09 9.27
N LEU A 68 19.48 24.35 9.39
CA LEU A 68 20.47 23.95 8.39
C LEU A 68 20.55 22.43 8.25
N GLY A 69 20.53 21.70 9.36
CA GLY A 69 20.49 20.24 9.36
C GLY A 69 19.23 19.70 8.70
N ALA A 70 18.11 20.43 8.77
CA ALA A 70 16.90 20.06 8.05
C ALA A 70 16.93 20.40 6.56
N ARG A 71 17.81 21.31 6.14
CA ARG A 71 17.91 21.76 4.73
C ARG A 71 18.97 21.01 3.95
N TYR A 72 20.13 20.75 4.57
CA TYR A 72 21.32 20.27 3.88
C TYR A 72 21.77 18.88 4.32
N LEU A 73 21.35 18.39 5.49
CA LEU A 73 21.76 17.11 6.04
C LEU A 73 20.57 16.17 6.27
N GLU A 74 20.84 14.90 6.51
CA GLU A 74 19.85 13.87 6.83
C GLU A 74 19.44 13.84 8.32
N THR A 75 20.04 14.72 9.14
CA THR A 75 19.77 14.86 10.58
C THR A 75 18.40 15.47 10.90
N GLY A 76 17.74 16.11 9.93
CA GLY A 76 16.50 16.83 10.18
C GLY A 76 16.70 17.98 11.18
N ARG A 77 15.64 18.34 11.92
CA ARG A 77 15.69 19.38 12.98
C ARG A 77 16.30 18.90 14.31
N ASP A 78 16.96 17.74 14.34
CA ASP A 78 17.63 17.26 15.54
C ASP A 78 18.93 18.05 15.78
N ARG A 79 18.87 19.03 16.68
CA ARG A 79 20.01 19.90 17.02
C ARG A 79 21.21 19.12 17.54
N ARG A 80 21.00 18.01 18.26
CA ARG A 80 22.12 17.20 18.80
C ARG A 80 22.85 16.52 17.65
N GLN A 81 22.12 15.95 16.70
CA GLN A 81 22.71 15.31 15.52
C GLN A 81 23.38 16.34 14.61
N ALA A 82 22.77 17.50 14.39
CA ALA A 82 23.37 18.58 13.60
C ALA A 82 24.69 19.08 14.20
N ARG A 83 24.80 19.20 15.53
CA ARG A 83 26.06 19.53 16.21
C ARG A 83 27.12 18.44 16.08
N LEU A 84 26.73 17.17 16.12
CA LEU A 84 27.67 16.06 15.88
C LEU A 84 28.17 16.06 14.42
N ALA A 85 27.29 16.37 13.47
CA ALA A 85 27.68 16.53 12.07
C ALA A 85 28.61 17.75 11.87
N LEU A 86 28.34 18.87 12.56
CA LEU A 86 29.22 20.04 12.57
C LEU A 86 30.64 19.68 13.03
N ALA A 87 30.77 19.07 14.21
CA ALA A 87 32.06 18.65 14.76
C ALA A 87 32.80 17.67 13.83
N MET A 88 32.06 16.77 13.16
CA MET A 88 32.62 15.88 12.16
C MET A 88 33.17 16.64 10.94
N ILE A 89 32.41 17.61 10.41
CA ILE A 89 32.84 18.43 9.27
C ILE A 89 34.11 19.21 9.62
N GLU A 90 34.19 19.80 10.81
CA GLU A 90 35.36 20.54 11.28
C GLU A 90 36.61 19.66 11.35
N VAL A 91 36.48 18.44 11.89
CA VAL A 91 37.59 17.47 11.94
C VAL A 91 38.07 17.13 10.52
N GLU A 92 37.15 16.87 9.59
CA GLU A 92 37.53 16.53 8.21
C GLU A 92 38.11 17.72 7.43
N LEU A 93 37.65 18.95 7.71
CA LEU A 93 38.25 20.15 7.15
C LEU A 93 39.70 20.32 7.64
N LEU A 94 39.96 20.14 8.93
CA LEU A 94 41.32 20.22 9.50
C LEU A 94 42.23 19.13 8.94
N LEU A 95 41.75 17.89 8.83
CA LEU A 95 42.49 16.80 8.20
C LEU A 95 42.74 17.07 6.72
N GLY A 96 41.76 17.65 6.01
CA GLY A 96 41.87 18.05 4.61
C GLY A 96 42.93 19.12 4.40
N VAL A 97 42.90 20.19 5.18
CA VAL A 97 43.91 21.27 5.15
C VAL A 97 45.30 20.70 5.42
N ARG A 98 45.44 19.84 6.43
CA ARG A 98 46.73 19.17 6.72
C ARG A 98 47.24 18.35 5.54
N ARG A 99 46.36 17.71 4.77
CA ARG A 99 46.74 16.97 3.56
C ARG A 99 47.17 17.87 2.40
N LEU A 100 46.65 19.10 2.35
CA LEU A 100 46.96 20.09 1.31
C LEU A 100 48.22 20.91 1.63
N GLN A 101 48.68 20.91 2.88
CA GLN A 101 49.91 21.59 3.27
C GLN A 101 51.14 20.88 2.71
N PRO A 102 52.14 21.65 2.24
CA PRO A 102 53.41 21.09 1.79
C PRO A 102 54.06 20.33 2.95
N ARG A 103 54.65 19.16 2.65
CA ARG A 103 55.36 18.36 3.66
C ARG A 103 56.67 19.07 4.00
N GLU A 104 57.06 19.08 5.28
CA GLU A 104 58.37 19.61 5.69
C GLU A 104 59.48 18.96 4.86
N GLY A 105 60.16 19.77 4.02
CA GLY A 105 61.20 19.31 3.09
C GLY A 105 60.92 19.49 1.59
N THR A 106 59.70 19.85 1.16
CA THR A 106 59.48 20.24 -0.26
C THR A 106 60.17 21.57 -0.57
N ARG A 107 61.14 21.55 -1.50
CA ARG A 107 61.82 22.76 -2.01
C ARG A 107 60.81 23.70 -2.67
N GLY A 108 61.05 25.00 -2.54
CA GLY A 108 60.10 26.08 -2.88
C GLY A 108 59.56 26.11 -4.31
N ASP A 109 60.19 25.38 -5.24
CA ASP A 109 59.79 25.35 -6.65
C ASP A 109 58.68 24.33 -6.97
N ASP A 110 58.40 23.37 -6.08
CA ASP A 110 57.36 22.33 -6.26
C ASP A 110 56.02 22.65 -5.55
N VAL A 111 55.91 23.80 -4.90
CA VAL A 111 54.67 24.20 -4.20
C VAL A 111 53.71 24.83 -5.20
N THR A 112 52.58 24.15 -5.49
CA THR A 112 51.54 24.68 -6.37
C THR A 112 51.01 26.03 -5.85
N PRO A 113 50.73 27.02 -6.71
CA PRO A 113 50.22 28.34 -6.30
C PRO A 113 48.98 28.28 -5.40
N ALA A 114 48.15 27.23 -5.57
CA ALA A 114 46.98 26.98 -4.74
C ALA A 114 47.32 26.68 -3.27
N ALA A 115 48.47 26.05 -2.97
CA ALA A 115 48.89 25.73 -1.61
C ALA A 115 49.42 26.96 -0.84
N GLN A 116 49.94 27.96 -1.55
CA GLN A 116 50.43 29.22 -0.95
C GLN A 116 49.30 30.15 -0.49
N ALA A 117 48.09 30.01 -1.06
CA ALA A 117 46.93 30.83 -0.73
C ALA A 117 46.05 30.27 0.41
N LEU A 118 46.36 29.07 0.92
CA LEU A 118 45.59 28.41 1.98
C LEU A 118 46.13 28.82 3.37
N PRO A 119 45.26 29.12 4.35
CA PRO A 119 45.72 29.39 5.71
C PRO A 119 46.48 28.19 6.30
N ASP A 120 47.44 28.46 7.18
CA ASP A 120 48.15 27.42 7.92
C ASP A 120 47.23 26.72 8.94
N LEU A 121 47.67 25.58 9.48
CA LEU A 121 46.79 24.73 10.31
C LEU A 121 46.39 25.46 11.59
N LEU A 122 47.27 26.30 12.13
CA LEU A 122 47.04 27.10 13.32
C LEU A 122 46.01 28.22 13.05
N THR A 123 46.08 28.88 11.89
CA THR A 123 45.09 29.86 11.44
C THR A 123 43.73 29.19 11.23
N TRP A 124 43.68 27.98 10.67
CA TRP A 124 42.43 27.23 10.57
C TRP A 124 41.82 26.87 11.93
N GLN A 125 42.64 26.40 12.87
CA GLN A 125 42.19 26.07 14.22
C GLN A 125 41.65 27.32 14.95
N THR A 126 42.32 28.47 14.81
CA THR A 126 41.86 29.72 15.41
C THR A 126 40.59 30.26 14.74
N LEU A 127 40.44 30.08 13.42
CA LEU A 127 39.20 30.40 12.71
C LEU A 127 38.04 29.53 13.19
N PHE A 128 38.25 28.26 13.54
CA PHE A 128 37.19 27.35 14.03
C PHE A 128 36.91 27.46 15.53
N ALA A 129 37.86 27.96 16.33
CA ALA A 129 37.64 28.17 17.76
C ALA A 129 36.57 29.26 18.07
N ALA A 130 36.27 30.13 17.10
CA ALA A 130 35.36 31.26 17.25
C ALA A 130 34.07 31.08 16.43
N THR A 131 33.25 30.07 16.75
CA THR A 131 31.93 29.87 16.12
C THR A 131 30.80 30.28 17.07
N GLY A 132 29.79 31.04 16.60
CA GLY A 132 28.56 31.30 17.36
C GLY A 132 28.11 32.78 17.41
N ARG A 133 27.20 33.09 18.34
CA ARG A 133 26.71 34.45 18.59
C ARG A 133 27.81 35.26 19.30
N GLY A 134 28.33 36.30 18.64
CA GLY A 134 29.40 37.16 19.18
C GLY A 134 30.61 37.35 18.27
N VAL A 135 30.69 36.63 17.15
CA VAL A 135 31.77 36.77 16.16
C VAL A 135 31.61 38.07 15.37
N SER A 136 32.69 38.86 15.29
CA SER A 136 32.69 40.12 14.52
C SER A 136 32.48 39.87 13.02
N GLY A 137 31.87 40.84 12.31
CA GLY A 137 31.62 40.72 10.87
C GLY A 137 32.91 40.49 10.04
N ARG A 138 34.03 41.10 10.46
CA ARG A 138 35.35 40.89 9.83
C ARG A 138 35.86 39.46 10.01
N GLN A 139 35.68 38.87 11.20
CA GLN A 139 36.11 37.51 11.48
C GLN A 139 35.24 36.49 10.73
N ARG A 140 33.92 36.72 10.65
CA ARG A 140 33.02 35.92 9.83
C ARG A 140 33.41 35.95 8.35
N ALA A 141 33.73 37.12 7.81
CA ALA A 141 34.19 37.25 6.43
C ALA A 141 35.48 36.44 6.17
N ARG A 142 36.43 36.44 7.11
CA ARG A 142 37.65 35.63 7.03
C ARG A 142 37.36 34.12 7.09
N GLN A 143 36.46 33.69 7.97
CA GLN A 143 36.04 32.28 8.06
C GLN A 143 35.40 31.81 6.74
N LEU A 144 34.51 32.62 6.16
CA LEU A 144 33.85 32.31 4.89
C LEU A 144 34.84 32.26 3.72
N ALA A 145 35.77 33.22 3.64
CA ALA A 145 36.83 33.23 2.62
C ALA A 145 37.74 31.99 2.73
N ALA A 146 38.10 31.58 3.94
CA ALA A 146 38.88 30.37 4.16
C ALA A 146 38.14 29.12 3.67
N VAL A 147 36.85 28.97 4.02
CA VAL A 147 36.01 27.85 3.56
C VAL A 147 35.89 27.83 2.03
N ASP A 148 35.66 28.99 1.41
CA ASP A 148 35.54 29.11 -0.04
C ASP A 148 36.87 28.76 -0.75
N ALA A 149 38.02 29.03 -0.13
CA ALA A 149 39.34 28.68 -0.68
C ALA A 149 39.64 27.17 -0.67
N VAL A 150 39.27 26.43 0.40
CA VAL A 150 39.53 24.97 0.47
C VAL A 150 38.47 24.13 -0.23
N ARG A 151 37.27 24.67 -0.42
CA ARG A 151 36.13 23.94 -0.98
C ARG A 151 36.45 23.23 -2.31
N PRO A 152 37.09 23.85 -3.31
CA PRO A 152 37.41 23.18 -4.58
C PRO A 152 38.34 21.97 -4.42
N HIS A 153 39.19 21.96 -3.40
CA HIS A 153 40.20 20.92 -3.17
C HIS A 153 39.68 19.77 -2.30
N LEU A 154 38.72 20.06 -1.41
CA LEU A 154 38.21 19.10 -0.44
C LEU A 154 36.82 18.57 -0.77
N THR A 155 36.09 19.18 -1.71
CA THR A 155 34.81 18.66 -2.18
C THR A 155 35.05 17.40 -3.01
N ARG A 156 34.51 16.27 -2.56
CA ARG A 156 34.51 15.02 -3.31
C ARG A 156 33.20 14.85 -4.07
N THR A 157 33.27 14.28 -5.26
CA THR A 157 32.09 13.79 -6.00
C THR A 157 31.78 12.36 -5.55
N PRO A 158 30.52 12.05 -5.21
CA PRO A 158 30.15 10.72 -4.71
C PRO A 158 30.23 9.66 -5.82
N ALA A 159 30.76 8.48 -5.49
CA ALA A 159 30.81 7.32 -6.37
C ALA A 159 29.94 6.18 -5.84
N LEU A 160 29.37 5.36 -6.74
CA LEU A 160 28.49 4.25 -6.35
C LEU A 160 29.12 3.25 -5.37
N ALA A 161 30.44 3.05 -5.48
CA ALA A 161 31.21 2.17 -4.60
C ALA A 161 31.52 2.77 -3.22
N ASP A 162 31.26 4.06 -3.02
CA ASP A 162 31.54 4.71 -1.73
C ASP A 162 30.66 4.12 -0.62
N ALA A 163 31.24 3.97 0.57
CA ALA A 163 30.53 3.54 1.76
C ALA A 163 29.57 4.63 2.26
N VAL A 164 28.39 4.25 2.72
CA VAL A 164 27.40 5.18 3.29
C VAL A 164 27.94 5.91 4.53
N ALA A 165 28.86 5.28 5.28
CA ALA A 165 29.55 5.89 6.42
C ALA A 165 30.45 7.07 6.06
N GLY A 166 30.89 7.14 4.80
CA GLY A 166 31.68 8.27 4.28
C GLY A 166 30.84 9.53 4.07
N TRP A 167 29.54 9.39 3.82
CA TRP A 167 28.67 10.47 3.34
C TRP A 167 27.60 10.93 4.33
N PHE A 168 27.16 10.08 5.26
CA PHE A 168 26.07 10.39 6.19
C PHE A 168 26.54 10.42 7.65
N ALA A 169 25.75 11.06 8.52
CA ALA A 169 26.01 11.12 9.94
C ALA A 169 26.13 9.71 10.54
N PRO A 170 27.05 9.49 11.50
CA PRO A 170 27.38 8.15 12.00
C PRO A 170 26.20 7.38 12.59
N ALA A 171 25.18 8.06 13.11
CA ALA A 171 23.97 7.41 13.60
C ALA A 171 23.09 6.86 12.47
N VAL A 172 23.05 7.53 11.32
CA VAL A 172 22.27 7.15 10.15
C VAL A 172 23.01 6.09 9.34
N ALA A 173 24.31 6.28 9.09
CA ALA A 173 25.15 5.30 8.39
C ALA A 173 25.09 3.91 9.04
N ARG A 174 25.28 3.81 10.36
CA ARG A 174 25.19 2.52 11.07
C ARG A 174 23.82 1.85 10.94
N ARG A 175 22.74 2.61 10.81
CA ARG A 175 21.39 2.06 10.61
C ARG A 175 21.24 1.53 9.19
N LEU A 176 21.79 2.23 8.20
CA LEU A 176 21.80 1.79 6.80
C LEU A 176 22.63 0.50 6.64
N GLU A 177 23.84 0.47 7.19
CA GLU A 177 24.71 -0.71 7.19
C GLU A 177 24.06 -1.91 7.87
N ALA A 178 23.43 -1.72 9.04
CA ALA A 178 22.69 -2.79 9.73
C ALA A 178 21.49 -3.31 8.94
N ALA A 179 20.98 -2.54 7.97
CA ALA A 179 19.92 -2.95 7.04
C ALA A 179 20.48 -3.53 5.73
N GLY A 180 21.79 -3.77 5.63
CA GLY A 180 22.46 -4.30 4.44
C GLY A 180 22.70 -3.25 3.34
N LEU A 181 22.63 -1.96 3.65
CA LEU A 181 22.87 -0.85 2.72
C LEU A 181 24.23 -0.22 3.01
N ALA A 182 25.31 -0.93 2.71
CA ALA A 182 26.67 -0.51 3.05
C ALA A 182 27.25 0.51 2.07
N THR A 183 26.85 0.46 0.80
CA THR A 183 27.33 1.34 -0.26
C THR A 183 26.24 2.28 -0.80
N LEU A 184 26.65 3.35 -1.49
CA LEU A 184 25.72 4.21 -2.23
C LEU A 184 24.97 3.44 -3.33
N ALA A 185 25.58 2.40 -3.92
CA ALA A 185 24.94 1.50 -4.87
C ALA A 185 23.79 0.70 -4.23
N ASP A 186 23.98 0.14 -3.04
CA ASP A 186 22.95 -0.61 -2.30
C ASP A 186 21.77 0.30 -1.96
N LEU A 187 22.09 1.49 -1.47
CA LEU A 187 21.11 2.50 -1.09
C LEU A 187 20.28 2.93 -2.30
N ARG A 188 20.92 3.26 -3.43
CA ARG A 188 20.26 3.60 -4.70
C ARG A 188 19.34 2.47 -5.17
N THR A 189 19.83 1.23 -5.15
CA THR A 189 19.06 0.05 -5.55
C THR A 189 17.83 -0.14 -4.67
N CYS A 190 17.97 0.05 -3.35
CA CYS A 190 16.87 0.00 -2.40
C CYS A 190 15.81 1.09 -2.68
N VAL A 191 16.24 2.32 -2.94
CA VAL A 191 15.35 3.44 -3.29
C VAL A 191 14.59 3.16 -4.58
N LEU A 192 15.26 2.67 -5.62
CA LEU A 192 14.62 2.32 -6.90
C LEU A 192 13.59 1.19 -6.72
N ALA A 193 13.93 0.13 -5.98
CA ALA A 193 13.06 -1.01 -5.77
C ALA A 193 11.84 -0.69 -4.88
N ARG A 194 12.02 0.11 -3.83
CA ARG A 194 10.99 0.35 -2.80
C ARG A 194 10.29 1.69 -2.92
N GLY A 195 10.82 2.61 -3.73
CA GLY A 195 10.29 3.96 -3.95
C GLY A 195 10.28 4.81 -2.69
N LEU A 196 9.33 5.74 -2.60
CA LEU A 196 9.22 6.72 -1.50
C LEU A 196 9.22 6.17 -0.07
N ARG A 197 8.94 4.88 0.13
CA ARG A 197 8.89 4.24 1.45
C ARG A 197 10.03 3.29 1.71
N TRP A 198 11.12 3.36 0.94
CA TRP A 198 12.30 2.51 1.14
C TRP A 198 12.82 2.53 2.58
N TYR A 199 12.76 3.69 3.25
CA TYR A 199 13.21 3.88 4.63
C TYR A 199 12.45 3.02 5.65
N CYS A 200 11.25 2.53 5.34
CA CYS A 200 10.50 1.62 6.22
C CYS A 200 11.20 0.27 6.43
N THR A 201 12.20 -0.06 5.59
CA THR A 201 13.01 -1.27 5.74
C THR A 201 14.23 -1.08 6.61
N VAL A 202 14.52 0.15 7.01
CA VAL A 202 15.66 0.50 7.86
C VAL A 202 15.13 0.86 9.24
N SER A 203 15.47 0.04 10.23
CA SER A 203 15.03 0.26 11.61
C SER A 203 15.52 1.62 12.12
N ARG A 204 14.59 2.40 12.72
CA ARG A 204 14.85 3.75 13.28
C ARG A 204 15.31 4.79 12.25
N VAL A 205 14.99 4.62 10.96
CA VAL A 205 15.05 5.70 9.96
C VAL A 205 13.63 6.17 9.67
N GLY A 206 13.33 7.40 10.04
CA GLY A 206 12.02 8.01 9.86
C GLY A 206 11.81 8.60 8.46
N ALA A 207 10.57 8.98 8.16
CA ALA A 207 10.20 9.55 6.86
C ALA A 207 10.95 10.84 6.50
N VAL A 208 11.33 11.64 7.50
CA VAL A 208 12.08 12.89 7.29
C VAL A 208 13.50 12.58 6.79
N THR A 209 14.27 11.81 7.56
CA THR A 209 15.62 11.36 7.18
C THR A 209 15.61 10.62 5.84
N GLY A 210 14.65 9.71 5.63
CA GLY A 210 14.52 8.99 4.36
C GLY A 210 14.31 9.92 3.16
N ARG A 211 13.52 11.00 3.31
CA ARG A 211 13.34 12.01 2.25
C ARG A 211 14.60 12.81 1.98
N HIS A 212 15.35 13.18 3.01
CA HIS A 212 16.60 13.95 2.82
C HIS A 212 17.66 13.12 2.10
N ILE A 213 17.81 11.85 2.47
CA ILE A 213 18.69 10.92 1.77
C ILE A 213 18.27 10.76 0.30
N THR A 214 16.97 10.57 0.03
CA THR A 214 16.47 10.51 -1.35
C THR A 214 16.71 11.81 -2.11
N ALA A 215 16.49 12.97 -1.49
CA ALA A 215 16.73 14.27 -2.12
C ALA A 215 18.22 14.47 -2.45
N TRP A 216 19.12 14.04 -1.55
CA TRP A 216 20.55 14.06 -1.79
C TRP A 216 20.95 13.15 -2.96
N LEU A 217 20.46 11.91 -3.02
CA LEU A 217 20.70 11.02 -4.17
C LEU A 217 20.21 11.59 -5.50
N VAL A 218 19.09 12.32 -5.48
CA VAL A 218 18.56 13.01 -6.67
C VAL A 218 19.47 14.18 -7.07
N ALA A 219 19.92 14.98 -6.11
CA ALA A 219 20.84 16.10 -6.36
C ALA A 219 22.18 15.62 -6.94
N GLU A 220 22.70 14.50 -6.46
CA GLU A 220 23.95 13.88 -6.92
C GLU A 220 23.73 12.95 -8.15
N GLY A 221 22.57 13.01 -8.80
CA GLY A 221 22.18 12.10 -9.86
C GLY A 221 23.10 12.10 -11.09
N ALA A 222 23.87 13.16 -11.32
CA ALA A 222 24.90 13.20 -12.36
C ALA A 222 26.05 12.21 -12.10
N ALA A 223 26.40 11.99 -10.83
CA ALA A 223 27.49 11.09 -10.43
C ALA A 223 27.00 9.68 -10.05
N LEU A 224 25.85 9.59 -9.39
CA LEU A 224 25.28 8.32 -8.90
C LEU A 224 24.27 7.68 -9.86
N GLY A 225 23.94 8.36 -10.96
CA GLY A 225 22.91 7.96 -11.90
C GLY A 225 21.51 8.34 -11.43
N ALA A 226 20.70 8.86 -12.36
CA ALA A 226 19.37 9.38 -12.08
C ALA A 226 18.48 8.37 -11.33
N ILE A 227 17.71 8.87 -10.35
CA ILE A 227 16.63 8.12 -9.72
C ILE A 227 15.38 8.30 -10.57
N ALA A 228 14.79 7.21 -11.04
CA ALA A 228 13.60 7.27 -11.86
C ALA A 228 12.47 8.05 -11.14
N PRO A 229 11.74 8.95 -11.82
CA PRO A 229 10.63 9.71 -11.21
C PRO A 229 9.60 8.83 -10.50
N ALA A 230 9.45 7.60 -10.98
CA ALA A 230 8.59 6.57 -10.39
C ALA A 230 8.90 6.27 -8.92
N ALA A 231 10.17 6.35 -8.52
CA ALA A 231 10.60 6.11 -7.15
C ALA A 231 10.35 7.32 -6.22
N LEU A 232 10.09 8.50 -6.78
CA LEU A 232 10.00 9.78 -6.06
C LEU A 232 8.57 10.25 -5.78
N VAL A 233 7.55 9.58 -6.32
CA VAL A 233 6.14 9.96 -6.11
C VAL A 233 5.35 8.84 -5.43
N PRO A 234 4.27 9.19 -4.70
CA PRO A 234 3.40 8.18 -4.09
C PRO A 234 2.88 7.22 -5.16
N ARG A 235 3.00 5.91 -4.92
CA ARG A 235 2.64 4.89 -5.91
C ARG A 235 1.18 4.97 -6.40
N ARG A 236 0.27 5.59 -5.64
CA ARG A 236 -1.13 5.86 -6.04
C ARG A 236 -1.28 6.93 -7.13
N GLN A 237 -0.27 7.76 -7.33
CA GLN A 237 -0.21 8.84 -8.33
C GLN A 237 0.53 8.39 -9.60
N LEU A 238 1.13 7.21 -9.59
CA LEU A 238 1.82 6.66 -10.76
C LEU A 238 0.82 6.15 -11.81
N ALA A 239 1.10 6.47 -13.08
CA ALA A 239 0.43 5.85 -14.21
C ALA A 239 0.57 4.31 -14.16
N VAL A 240 -0.35 3.59 -14.80
CA VAL A 240 -0.34 2.12 -14.83
C VAL A 240 0.98 1.59 -15.40
N ALA A 241 1.42 2.13 -16.55
CA ALA A 241 2.68 1.76 -17.19
C ALA A 241 3.89 1.96 -16.27
N THR A 242 3.95 3.09 -15.57
CA THR A 242 5.04 3.37 -14.63
C THR A 242 5.02 2.42 -13.44
N ARG A 243 3.84 2.00 -12.96
CA ARG A 243 3.73 0.98 -11.90
C ARG A 243 4.19 -0.38 -12.38
N ALA A 244 3.86 -0.76 -13.61
CA ALA A 244 4.33 -2.02 -14.20
C ALA A 244 5.87 -2.03 -14.31
N ALA A 245 6.46 -0.92 -14.78
CA ALA A 245 7.90 -0.77 -14.93
C ALA A 245 8.71 -0.78 -13.61
N LEU A 246 8.04 -0.66 -12.44
CA LEU A 246 8.73 -0.78 -11.14
C LEU A 246 9.28 -2.19 -10.90
N ARG A 247 8.74 -3.20 -11.57
CA ARG A 247 9.28 -4.56 -11.56
C ARG A 247 9.93 -4.83 -12.92
N PRO A 248 11.24 -5.07 -12.98
CA PRO A 248 11.87 -5.40 -14.25
C PRO A 248 11.31 -6.72 -14.79
N PRO A 249 11.26 -6.89 -16.12
CA PRO A 249 10.96 -8.16 -16.76
C PRO A 249 11.89 -9.26 -16.24
N ALA A 250 11.34 -10.44 -15.93
CA ALA A 250 12.12 -11.54 -15.36
C ALA A 250 11.60 -12.93 -15.76
N VAL A 251 12.52 -13.88 -15.90
CA VAL A 251 12.26 -15.30 -16.18
C VAL A 251 12.07 -16.05 -14.85
N MET A 252 11.02 -15.71 -14.13
CA MET A 252 10.66 -16.30 -12.83
C MET A 252 9.16 -16.13 -12.55
N ILE A 253 8.69 -16.64 -11.41
CA ILE A 253 7.33 -16.36 -10.92
C ILE A 253 7.14 -14.84 -10.74
N ALA A 254 6.43 -14.23 -11.69
CA ALA A 254 6.18 -12.80 -11.77
C ALA A 254 4.77 -12.54 -12.34
N PRO A 255 4.18 -11.37 -12.07
CA PRO A 255 2.94 -10.96 -12.73
C PRO A 255 3.12 -10.94 -14.26
N LEU A 256 2.04 -11.16 -15.02
CA LEU A 256 2.05 -11.15 -16.50
C LEU A 256 2.73 -9.89 -17.07
N GLU A 257 2.55 -8.72 -16.46
CA GLU A 257 3.16 -7.46 -16.89
C GLU A 257 4.69 -7.39 -16.72
N ALA A 258 5.30 -8.29 -15.96
CA ALA A 258 6.74 -8.38 -15.73
C ALA A 258 7.31 -9.79 -16.03
N LEU A 259 6.50 -10.66 -16.66
CA LEU A 259 6.87 -12.03 -16.95
C LEU A 259 7.59 -12.13 -18.30
N MET A 260 8.75 -12.80 -18.30
CA MET A 260 9.39 -13.30 -19.51
C MET A 260 9.33 -14.82 -19.51
N LEU A 261 8.86 -15.43 -20.59
CA LEU A 261 8.85 -16.88 -20.74
C LEU A 261 10.23 -17.37 -21.22
N PRO A 262 10.74 -18.50 -20.69
CA PRO A 262 11.87 -19.22 -21.29
C PRO A 262 11.55 -19.58 -22.75
N LEU A 263 12.51 -19.43 -23.66
CA LEU A 263 12.31 -19.68 -25.10
C LEU A 263 11.90 -21.13 -25.41
N ASP A 264 12.36 -22.08 -24.60
CA ASP A 264 12.02 -23.51 -24.70
C ASP A 264 10.60 -23.83 -24.19
N ARG A 265 9.92 -22.89 -23.52
CA ARG A 265 8.61 -23.07 -22.88
C ARG A 265 7.63 -21.93 -23.15
N ASP A 266 7.84 -21.16 -24.21
CA ASP A 266 6.97 -20.03 -24.56
C ASP A 266 5.77 -20.41 -25.44
N GLY A 267 5.71 -21.67 -25.88
CA GLY A 267 4.60 -22.24 -26.65
C GLY A 267 4.68 -22.06 -28.16
N ARG A 268 5.72 -21.40 -28.70
CA ARG A 268 5.85 -21.19 -30.15
C ARG A 268 5.93 -22.50 -30.95
N HIS A 269 6.52 -23.54 -30.34
CA HIS A 269 6.76 -24.87 -30.96
C HIS A 269 6.04 -26.00 -30.21
N ALA A 270 5.04 -25.67 -29.38
CA ALA A 270 4.32 -26.65 -28.59
C ALA A 270 3.47 -27.62 -29.44
N HIS A 271 3.20 -28.83 -28.93
CA HIS A 271 2.53 -29.89 -29.69
C HIS A 271 1.04 -29.63 -29.95
N ASN A 272 0.34 -28.93 -29.05
CA ASN A 272 -1.07 -28.57 -29.21
C ASN A 272 -1.23 -27.21 -29.92
N ARG A 273 -0.25 -26.81 -30.73
CA ARG A 273 -0.40 -25.67 -31.64
C ARG A 273 -1.17 -26.10 -32.89
N ALA A 274 -1.91 -25.16 -33.47
CA ALA A 274 -2.45 -25.35 -34.81
C ALA A 274 -1.32 -25.68 -35.81
N ALA A 275 -1.65 -26.45 -36.85
CA ALA A 275 -0.65 -26.96 -37.78
C ALA A 275 0.17 -25.83 -38.43
N PRO A 276 1.46 -26.04 -38.72
CA PRO A 276 2.25 -25.10 -39.52
C PRO A 276 1.52 -24.77 -40.82
N GLY A 277 1.28 -23.48 -41.09
CA GLY A 277 0.51 -23.00 -42.25
C GLY A 277 -0.97 -22.69 -41.99
N ALA A 278 -1.52 -23.01 -40.81
CA ALA A 278 -2.83 -22.53 -40.41
C ALA A 278 -2.79 -21.01 -40.13
N HIS A 279 -3.73 -20.26 -40.72
CA HIS A 279 -3.85 -18.83 -40.47
C HIS A 279 -4.64 -18.58 -39.19
N ALA A 280 -3.94 -18.50 -38.05
CA ALA A 280 -4.56 -18.15 -36.78
C ALA A 280 -5.32 -16.81 -36.88
N CYS A 281 -6.50 -16.74 -36.27
CA CYS A 281 -7.33 -15.53 -36.24
C CYS A 281 -6.73 -14.41 -35.35
N ILE A 282 -5.57 -14.67 -34.74
CA ILE A 282 -4.85 -13.75 -33.86
C ILE A 282 -3.37 -13.71 -34.24
N ALA A 283 -2.73 -12.54 -34.10
CA ALA A 283 -1.32 -12.36 -34.40
C ALA A 283 -0.36 -12.99 -33.35
N ALA A 284 -0.89 -13.56 -32.26
CA ALA A 284 -0.10 -14.09 -31.17
C ALA A 284 0.73 -15.31 -31.60
N GLN A 285 2.05 -15.22 -31.43
CA GLN A 285 3.00 -16.28 -31.79
C GLN A 285 3.43 -17.15 -30.60
N GLN A 286 3.11 -16.75 -29.38
CA GLN A 286 3.52 -17.41 -28.13
C GLN A 286 2.44 -17.25 -27.04
N ASP A 287 2.48 -18.09 -26.00
CA ASP A 287 1.38 -18.33 -25.07
C ASP A 287 0.99 -17.10 -24.24
N LEU A 288 1.98 -16.31 -23.79
CA LEU A 288 1.74 -15.07 -23.07
C LEU A 288 1.03 -14.05 -23.95
N ALA A 289 1.43 -13.90 -25.22
CA ALA A 289 0.74 -13.01 -26.17
C ALA A 289 -0.69 -13.47 -26.42
N ALA A 290 -0.92 -14.78 -26.55
CA ALA A 290 -2.26 -15.32 -26.77
C ALA A 290 -3.21 -15.07 -25.58
N ILE A 291 -2.71 -15.23 -24.34
CA ILE A 291 -3.44 -14.86 -23.13
C ILE A 291 -3.74 -13.36 -23.11
N GLN A 292 -2.78 -12.51 -23.46
CA GLN A 292 -2.97 -11.06 -23.49
C GLN A 292 -4.04 -10.66 -24.52
N THR A 293 -4.01 -11.22 -25.73
CA THR A 293 -5.05 -11.01 -26.75
C THR A 293 -6.42 -11.46 -26.24
N TRP A 294 -6.51 -12.63 -25.59
CA TRP A 294 -7.76 -13.09 -24.99
C TRP A 294 -8.27 -12.13 -23.91
N LEU A 295 -7.40 -11.63 -23.04
CA LEU A 295 -7.79 -10.73 -21.94
C LEU A 295 -8.37 -9.41 -22.45
N VAL A 296 -7.83 -8.85 -23.54
CA VAL A 296 -8.36 -7.63 -24.18
C VAL A 296 -9.81 -7.80 -24.60
N THR A 297 -10.25 -9.01 -24.99
CA THR A 297 -11.64 -9.26 -25.41
C THR A 297 -12.65 -9.37 -24.25
N ARG A 298 -12.20 -9.40 -22.98
CA ARG A 298 -13.06 -9.69 -21.81
C ARG A 298 -13.63 -8.46 -21.11
N GLY A 299 -13.33 -7.28 -21.63
CA GLY A 299 -13.86 -5.99 -21.18
C GLY A 299 -12.75 -5.01 -20.82
N THR A 300 -13.13 -3.90 -20.19
CA THR A 300 -12.19 -2.85 -19.79
C THR A 300 -11.06 -3.42 -18.95
N GLU A 301 -9.83 -3.09 -19.32
CA GLU A 301 -8.63 -3.42 -18.56
C GLU A 301 -8.79 -2.96 -17.11
N ASP A 302 -8.32 -3.79 -16.17
CA ASP A 302 -8.53 -3.60 -14.74
C ASP A 302 -10.01 -3.59 -14.28
N GLY A 303 -10.98 -3.94 -15.12
CA GLY A 303 -12.35 -4.23 -14.68
C GLY A 303 -12.43 -5.46 -13.74
N PRO A 304 -13.52 -5.64 -12.96
CA PRO A 304 -13.67 -6.79 -12.07
C PRO A 304 -13.56 -8.15 -12.77
N THR A 305 -14.21 -8.29 -13.93
CA THR A 305 -14.16 -9.51 -14.76
C THR A 305 -12.75 -9.72 -15.29
N TRP A 306 -12.15 -8.68 -15.88
CA TRP A 306 -10.81 -8.72 -16.44
C TRP A 306 -9.78 -9.16 -15.39
N ARG A 307 -9.79 -8.58 -14.18
CA ARG A 307 -8.87 -8.96 -13.09
C ARG A 307 -9.04 -10.41 -12.65
N THR A 308 -10.28 -10.90 -12.63
CA THR A 308 -10.58 -12.30 -12.28
C THR A 308 -10.02 -13.23 -13.35
N TYR A 309 -10.25 -12.91 -14.61
CA TYR A 309 -9.82 -13.73 -15.75
C TYR A 309 -8.28 -13.73 -15.87
N ARG A 310 -7.65 -12.56 -15.75
CA ARG A 310 -6.19 -12.41 -15.66
C ARG A 310 -5.62 -13.28 -14.54
N CYS A 311 -6.21 -13.22 -13.35
CA CYS A 311 -5.75 -13.99 -12.19
C CYS A 311 -5.70 -15.49 -12.48
N HIS A 312 -6.75 -16.06 -13.10
CA HIS A 312 -6.78 -17.49 -13.40
C HIS A 312 -5.81 -17.87 -14.53
N ALA A 313 -5.79 -17.10 -15.63
CA ALA A 313 -4.89 -17.36 -16.76
C ALA A 313 -3.41 -17.23 -16.37
N GLU A 314 -3.08 -16.19 -15.59
CA GLU A 314 -1.74 -15.98 -15.04
C GLU A 314 -1.27 -17.16 -14.21
N ARG A 315 -2.11 -17.63 -13.28
CA ARG A 315 -1.76 -18.78 -12.43
C ARG A 315 -1.49 -20.04 -13.24
N LEU A 316 -2.28 -20.29 -14.29
CA LEU A 316 -2.09 -21.45 -15.17
C LEU A 316 -0.77 -21.34 -15.92
N LEU A 317 -0.50 -20.20 -16.55
CA LEU A 317 0.73 -19.97 -17.31
C LEU A 317 1.97 -20.10 -16.41
N LEU A 318 1.95 -19.47 -15.24
CA LEU A 318 3.05 -19.54 -14.29
C LEU A 318 3.28 -20.98 -13.82
N TRP A 319 2.21 -21.71 -13.47
CA TRP A 319 2.33 -23.10 -13.04
C TRP A 319 2.85 -24.00 -14.16
N ALA A 320 2.34 -23.87 -15.38
CA ALA A 320 2.78 -24.64 -16.53
C ALA A 320 4.30 -24.51 -16.72
N VAL A 321 4.80 -23.27 -16.74
CA VAL A 321 6.20 -22.99 -17.04
C VAL A 321 7.12 -23.30 -15.86
N PHE A 322 6.79 -22.82 -14.65
CA PHE A 322 7.73 -22.86 -13.51
C PHE A 322 7.53 -24.03 -12.54
N ALA A 323 6.36 -24.67 -12.53
CA ALA A 323 6.14 -25.88 -11.72
C ALA A 323 6.13 -27.15 -12.57
N ARG A 324 5.46 -27.13 -13.72
CA ARG A 324 5.33 -28.32 -14.58
C ARG A 324 6.46 -28.43 -15.62
N GLY A 325 7.13 -27.34 -15.94
CA GLY A 325 8.22 -27.29 -16.91
C GLY A 325 7.76 -27.43 -18.37
N LYS A 326 6.51 -27.04 -18.68
CA LYS A 326 5.90 -27.13 -20.01
C LYS A 326 5.39 -25.76 -20.48
N ALA A 327 5.28 -25.56 -21.79
CA ALA A 327 4.46 -24.47 -22.31
C ALA A 327 2.98 -24.68 -21.94
N LEU A 328 2.18 -23.61 -21.93
CA LEU A 328 0.73 -23.74 -21.72
C LEU A 328 0.11 -24.54 -22.87
N SER A 329 0.59 -24.31 -24.08
CA SER A 329 0.21 -25.06 -25.28
C SER A 329 0.75 -26.49 -25.32
N ASP A 330 1.46 -26.98 -24.32
CA ASP A 330 1.86 -28.40 -24.21
C ASP A 330 1.05 -29.18 -23.16
N LEU A 331 0.13 -28.51 -22.46
CA LEU A 331 -0.63 -29.13 -21.38
C LEU A 331 -1.57 -30.21 -21.90
N THR A 332 -1.57 -31.36 -21.21
CA THR A 332 -2.51 -32.47 -21.43
C THR A 332 -3.67 -32.44 -20.43
N VAL A 333 -4.61 -33.37 -20.57
CA VAL A 333 -5.73 -33.56 -19.64
C VAL A 333 -5.22 -33.90 -18.23
N GLU A 334 -4.17 -34.72 -18.14
CA GLU A 334 -3.51 -35.10 -16.89
C GLU A 334 -2.84 -33.88 -16.23
N ASP A 335 -2.19 -33.02 -17.03
CA ASP A 335 -1.57 -31.79 -16.51
C ASP A 335 -2.64 -30.83 -15.97
N CYS A 336 -3.75 -30.64 -16.68
CA CYS A 336 -4.86 -29.80 -16.21
C CYS A 336 -5.51 -30.36 -14.94
N THR A 337 -5.59 -31.69 -14.80
CA THR A 337 -6.06 -32.36 -13.58
C THR A 337 -5.07 -32.13 -12.42
N ALA A 338 -3.78 -32.28 -12.66
CA ALA A 338 -2.73 -32.01 -11.69
C ALA A 338 -2.72 -30.53 -11.24
N TYR A 339 -2.99 -29.60 -12.16
CA TYR A 339 -3.09 -28.18 -11.83
C TYR A 339 -4.29 -27.88 -10.91
N LEU A 340 -5.44 -28.55 -11.07
CA LEU A 340 -6.56 -28.41 -10.13
C LEU A 340 -6.19 -28.88 -8.72
N ALA A 341 -5.43 -29.97 -8.60
CA ALA A 341 -4.90 -30.42 -7.31
C ALA A 341 -3.92 -29.40 -6.72
N PHE A 342 -3.00 -28.88 -7.53
CA PHE A 342 -2.08 -27.81 -7.14
C PHE A 342 -2.80 -26.54 -6.65
N LEU A 343 -3.92 -26.15 -7.28
CA LEU A 343 -4.70 -25.00 -6.82
C LEU A 343 -5.29 -25.22 -5.42
N ALA A 344 -5.60 -26.47 -5.07
CA ALA A 344 -6.09 -26.84 -3.74
C ALA A 344 -4.98 -26.86 -2.69
N ASP A 345 -3.71 -27.02 -3.08
CA ASP A 345 -2.54 -26.92 -2.21
C ASP A 345 -1.27 -26.46 -2.98
N PRO A 346 -1.04 -25.14 -3.14
CA PRO A 346 0.08 -24.63 -3.94
C PRO A 346 1.44 -24.82 -3.25
N GLN A 347 2.24 -25.79 -3.73
CA GLN A 347 3.57 -26.11 -3.19
C GLN A 347 4.73 -25.88 -4.19
N PRO A 348 5.92 -25.46 -3.73
CA PRO A 348 6.24 -25.10 -2.34
C PRO A 348 5.67 -23.72 -1.97
N ALA A 349 5.04 -23.63 -0.79
CA ALA A 349 4.31 -22.43 -0.35
C ALA A 349 5.13 -21.12 -0.45
N VAL A 350 6.44 -21.16 -0.19
CA VAL A 350 7.34 -19.98 -0.26
C VAL A 350 7.43 -19.34 -1.66
N GLN A 351 7.20 -20.13 -2.71
CA GLN A 351 7.25 -19.66 -4.11
C GLN A 351 5.89 -19.23 -4.65
N TRP A 352 4.79 -19.72 -4.07
CA TRP A 352 3.45 -19.56 -4.64
C TRP A 352 2.50 -18.75 -3.76
N ILE A 353 2.71 -18.75 -2.44
CA ILE A 353 1.83 -18.14 -1.44
C ILE A 353 2.53 -16.93 -0.82
N GLY A 354 1.85 -15.78 -0.85
CA GLY A 354 2.33 -14.54 -0.25
C GLY A 354 1.23 -13.82 0.52
N ARG A 355 1.60 -12.71 1.16
CA ARG A 355 0.63 -11.91 1.93
C ARG A 355 -0.45 -11.34 1.00
N ARG A 356 -1.70 -11.35 1.46
CA ARG A 356 -2.81 -10.75 0.70
C ARG A 356 -2.60 -9.24 0.56
N GLY A 357 -2.87 -8.71 -0.63
CA GLY A 357 -2.81 -7.27 -0.91
C GLY A 357 -1.40 -6.74 -1.20
N VAL A 358 -0.39 -7.61 -1.30
CA VAL A 358 0.93 -7.23 -1.83
C VAL A 358 0.75 -6.70 -3.27
N PRO A 359 1.23 -5.48 -3.57
CA PRO A 359 1.13 -4.93 -4.92
C PRO A 359 1.87 -5.79 -5.94
N ARG A 360 1.34 -5.89 -7.17
CA ARG A 360 1.87 -6.78 -8.22
C ARG A 360 3.30 -6.45 -8.63
N TYR A 361 3.64 -5.17 -8.70
CA TYR A 361 5.00 -4.71 -8.98
C TYR A 361 6.01 -4.96 -7.84
N SER A 362 5.59 -5.52 -6.69
CA SER A 362 6.52 -5.90 -5.62
C SER A 362 7.21 -7.22 -5.93
N TYR A 363 8.49 -7.38 -5.56
CA TYR A 363 9.20 -8.66 -5.62
C TYR A 363 8.59 -9.73 -4.69
N ASP A 364 8.01 -9.28 -3.56
CA ASP A 364 7.31 -10.15 -2.61
C ASP A 364 5.95 -10.62 -3.12
N TRP A 365 5.51 -10.15 -4.30
CA TRP A 365 4.24 -10.59 -4.87
C TRP A 365 4.29 -12.08 -5.18
N ARG A 366 3.18 -12.75 -4.88
CA ARG A 366 2.95 -14.16 -5.16
C ARG A 366 1.54 -14.34 -5.74
N PRO A 367 1.34 -15.32 -6.64
CA PRO A 367 0.05 -15.52 -7.31
C PRO A 367 -1.08 -15.99 -6.38
N PHE A 368 -0.74 -16.56 -5.21
CA PHE A 368 -1.71 -17.04 -4.22
C PHE A 368 -1.57 -16.30 -2.89
N ALA A 369 -2.68 -16.17 -2.17
CA ALA A 369 -2.71 -15.75 -0.77
C ALA A 369 -2.98 -16.93 0.18
N GLY A 370 -3.10 -18.14 -0.37
CA GLY A 370 -3.44 -19.39 0.30
C GLY A 370 -4.11 -20.37 -0.68
N PRO A 371 -4.39 -21.60 -0.21
CA PRO A 371 -5.17 -22.61 -0.92
C PRO A 371 -6.53 -22.12 -1.43
N LEU A 372 -6.98 -22.61 -2.59
CA LEU A 372 -8.30 -22.27 -3.13
C LEU A 372 -9.40 -23.15 -2.54
N ALA A 373 -10.50 -22.50 -2.12
CA ALA A 373 -11.71 -23.21 -1.73
C ALA A 373 -12.38 -23.90 -2.95
N PRO A 374 -13.19 -24.96 -2.75
CA PRO A 374 -13.81 -25.72 -3.85
C PRO A 374 -14.58 -24.88 -4.88
N ALA A 375 -15.30 -23.84 -4.43
CA ALA A 375 -15.99 -22.90 -5.32
C ALA A 375 -15.01 -22.12 -6.23
N SER A 376 -13.85 -21.75 -5.70
CA SER A 376 -12.79 -21.07 -6.45
C SER A 376 -12.08 -22.00 -7.43
N LEU A 377 -11.95 -23.29 -7.10
CA LEU A 377 -11.47 -24.32 -8.04
C LEU A 377 -12.42 -24.46 -9.24
N ARG A 378 -13.73 -24.58 -8.98
CA ARG A 378 -14.76 -24.65 -10.04
C ARG A 378 -14.77 -23.39 -10.91
N GLN A 379 -14.56 -22.21 -10.33
CA GLN A 379 -14.43 -20.97 -11.08
C GLN A 379 -13.18 -20.99 -11.96
N SER A 380 -12.03 -21.41 -11.40
CA SER A 380 -10.77 -21.56 -12.16
C SER A 380 -10.95 -22.48 -13.36
N PHE A 381 -11.54 -23.66 -13.16
CA PHE A 381 -11.90 -24.59 -14.24
C PHE A 381 -12.73 -23.89 -15.33
N THR A 382 -13.80 -23.19 -14.93
CA THR A 382 -14.74 -22.58 -15.88
C THR A 382 -14.06 -21.49 -16.72
N VAL A 383 -13.22 -20.65 -16.09
CA VAL A 383 -12.49 -19.59 -16.78
C VAL A 383 -11.43 -20.16 -17.72
N LEU A 384 -10.67 -21.17 -17.27
CA LEU A 384 -9.56 -21.73 -18.05
C LEU A 384 -10.03 -22.62 -19.20
N SER A 385 -11.10 -23.40 -18.99
CA SER A 385 -11.77 -24.13 -20.06
C SER A 385 -12.31 -23.17 -21.13
N GLY A 386 -12.90 -22.04 -20.73
CA GLY A 386 -13.36 -21.01 -21.66
C GLY A 386 -12.23 -20.24 -22.36
N LEU A 387 -11.09 -20.01 -21.70
CA LEU A 387 -9.88 -19.48 -22.32
C LEU A 387 -9.39 -20.42 -23.43
N CYS A 388 -9.21 -21.71 -23.12
CA CYS A 388 -8.68 -22.67 -24.08
C CYS A 388 -9.67 -22.95 -25.21
N ALA A 389 -10.99 -22.94 -24.94
CA ALA A 389 -12.01 -23.00 -25.99
C ALA A 389 -11.87 -21.82 -26.97
N TRP A 390 -11.75 -20.59 -26.45
CA TRP A 390 -11.52 -19.42 -27.31
C TRP A 390 -10.21 -19.51 -28.09
N LEU A 391 -9.14 -20.06 -27.50
CA LEU A 391 -7.88 -20.26 -28.22
C LEU A 391 -7.98 -21.32 -29.32
N VAL A 392 -8.86 -22.31 -29.17
CA VAL A 392 -9.21 -23.26 -30.26
C VAL A 392 -9.98 -22.54 -31.35
N ASP A 393 -11.00 -21.75 -31.00
CA ASP A 393 -11.79 -20.96 -31.97
C ASP A 393 -10.92 -19.95 -32.74
N ALA A 394 -9.91 -19.39 -32.06
CA ALA A 394 -8.92 -18.49 -32.66
C ALA A 394 -7.86 -19.23 -33.51
N GLN A 395 -7.95 -20.56 -33.63
CA GLN A 395 -6.99 -21.43 -34.30
C GLN A 395 -5.56 -21.27 -33.76
N TYR A 396 -5.43 -20.98 -32.46
CA TYR A 396 -4.15 -20.93 -31.75
C TYR A 396 -3.79 -22.31 -31.15
N LEU A 397 -4.77 -22.97 -30.54
CA LEU A 397 -4.66 -24.36 -30.06
C LEU A 397 -5.34 -25.33 -31.02
N ARG A 398 -4.86 -26.57 -31.12
CA ARG A 398 -5.53 -27.64 -31.88
C ARG A 398 -6.76 -28.18 -31.15
N TYR A 399 -6.67 -28.32 -29.83
CA TYR A 399 -7.75 -28.82 -28.98
C TYR A 399 -7.72 -28.17 -27.59
N ASN A 400 -8.84 -28.26 -26.88
CA ASN A 400 -8.97 -27.73 -25.52
C ASN A 400 -8.57 -28.80 -24.49
N PRO A 401 -7.43 -28.66 -23.77
CA PRO A 401 -6.98 -29.68 -22.81
C PRO A 401 -7.89 -29.79 -21.58
N TRP A 402 -8.81 -28.83 -21.38
CA TRP A 402 -9.79 -28.86 -20.30
C TRP A 402 -11.09 -29.57 -20.66
N ALA A 403 -11.32 -29.91 -21.93
CA ALA A 403 -12.59 -30.46 -22.39
C ALA A 403 -12.94 -31.81 -21.73
N LEU A 404 -11.92 -32.63 -21.43
CA LEU A 404 -12.06 -33.94 -20.82
C LEU A 404 -11.78 -33.93 -19.30
N VAL A 405 -11.43 -32.78 -18.74
CA VAL A 405 -11.15 -32.66 -17.30
C VAL A 405 -12.47 -32.62 -16.53
N ALA A 406 -12.59 -33.45 -15.50
CA ALA A 406 -13.77 -33.46 -14.66
C ALA A 406 -13.93 -32.11 -13.94
N LYS A 407 -15.05 -31.42 -14.22
CA LYS A 407 -15.36 -30.16 -13.54
C LYS A 407 -15.49 -30.39 -12.03
N PRO A 408 -14.77 -29.62 -11.18
CA PRO A 408 -14.86 -29.76 -9.74
C PRO A 408 -16.30 -29.72 -9.24
N LYS A 409 -16.71 -30.81 -8.57
CA LYS A 409 -18.00 -30.89 -7.91
C LYS A 409 -17.93 -30.02 -6.66
N VAL A 410 -18.81 -29.03 -6.60
CA VAL A 410 -19.07 -28.27 -5.38
C VAL A 410 -20.39 -28.83 -4.90
N ALA A 411 -20.40 -29.47 -3.73
CA ALA A 411 -21.65 -29.83 -3.08
C ALA A 411 -22.51 -28.56 -3.12
N ARG A 412 -23.74 -28.65 -3.66
CA ARG A 412 -24.69 -27.55 -3.57
C ARG A 412 -24.82 -27.31 -2.08
N SER A 413 -24.13 -26.30 -1.55
CA SER A 413 -24.24 -25.95 -0.16
C SER A 413 -25.74 -25.77 0.05
N ARG A 414 -26.34 -26.59 0.94
CA ARG A 414 -27.56 -26.18 1.65
C ARG A 414 -27.33 -24.70 1.93
N ILE A 415 -28.30 -23.85 1.54
CA ILE A 415 -28.21 -22.39 1.66
C ILE A 415 -27.27 -22.06 2.81
N GLN A 416 -26.29 -21.20 2.60
CA GLN A 416 -25.70 -20.56 3.76
C GLN A 416 -26.78 -19.65 4.36
N VAL A 417 -27.78 -20.24 5.04
CA VAL A 417 -28.64 -19.62 6.04
C VAL A 417 -27.75 -18.96 7.11
N SER A 418 -26.49 -19.39 7.20
CA SER A 418 -25.41 -18.71 7.91
C SER A 418 -25.03 -17.33 7.37
N ARG A 419 -25.46 -16.90 6.17
CA ARG A 419 -25.13 -15.58 5.56
C ARG A 419 -26.32 -14.63 5.44
N SER A 420 -27.28 -14.78 6.34
CA SER A 420 -28.37 -13.86 6.61
C SER A 420 -28.51 -13.67 8.12
N PHE A 421 -29.12 -12.58 8.52
CA PHE A 421 -29.59 -12.35 9.88
C PHE A 421 -30.95 -12.99 10.07
N THR A 422 -31.17 -13.61 11.23
CA THR A 422 -32.51 -13.98 11.71
C THR A 422 -33.33 -12.72 12.03
N ARG A 423 -34.64 -12.89 12.29
CA ARG A 423 -35.50 -11.79 12.73
C ARG A 423 -35.01 -11.13 14.02
N THR A 424 -34.56 -11.92 14.99
CA THR A 424 -34.02 -11.44 16.27
C THR A 424 -32.70 -10.67 16.09
N GLN A 425 -31.80 -11.20 15.26
CA GLN A 425 -30.53 -10.53 14.90
C GLN A 425 -30.76 -9.22 14.18
N TRP A 426 -31.72 -9.19 13.25
CA TRP A 426 -32.09 -7.97 12.55
C TRP A 426 -32.70 -6.94 13.50
N ALA A 427 -33.56 -7.36 14.43
CA ALA A 427 -34.09 -6.48 15.48
C ALA A 427 -32.99 -5.89 16.37
N PHE A 428 -31.99 -6.70 16.74
CA PHE A 428 -30.82 -6.23 17.48
C PHE A 428 -30.04 -5.16 16.71
N LEU A 429 -29.73 -5.40 15.43
CA LEU A 429 -29.06 -4.41 14.59
C LEU A 429 -29.86 -3.10 14.45
N GLN A 430 -31.19 -3.18 14.37
CA GLN A 430 -32.05 -2.00 14.35
C GLN A 430 -31.96 -1.21 15.67
N ARG A 431 -31.93 -1.89 16.82
CA ARG A 431 -31.71 -1.23 18.13
C ARG A 431 -30.36 -0.54 18.19
N CYS A 432 -29.27 -1.24 17.81
CA CYS A 432 -27.95 -0.63 17.75
C CYS A 432 -27.89 0.59 16.83
N ALA A 433 -28.60 0.57 15.71
CA ALA A 433 -28.67 1.71 14.79
C ALA A 433 -29.50 2.87 15.36
N ALA A 434 -30.55 2.58 16.13
CA ALA A 434 -31.42 3.58 16.74
C ALA A 434 -30.73 4.40 17.85
N GLU A 435 -29.72 3.83 18.51
CA GLU A 435 -28.91 4.52 19.53
C GLU A 435 -27.85 5.45 18.94
N LEU A 436 -27.67 5.49 17.61
CA LEU A 436 -26.65 6.34 17.00
C LEU A 436 -27.09 7.82 16.99
N PRO A 437 -26.17 8.76 17.30
CA PRO A 437 -26.47 10.19 17.32
C PRO A 437 -26.79 10.69 15.90
N LEU A 438 -28.02 11.16 15.66
CA LEU A 438 -28.48 11.58 14.33
C LEU A 438 -27.99 12.98 13.91
N ASP A 439 -27.47 13.76 14.85
CA ASP A 439 -26.76 15.03 14.62
C ASP A 439 -25.37 14.79 14.00
N ASP A 440 -24.75 13.62 14.20
CA ASP A 440 -23.58 13.20 13.41
C ASP A 440 -24.01 12.73 12.01
N ALA A 441 -23.64 13.50 10.98
CA ALA A 441 -23.93 13.18 9.59
C ALA A 441 -23.43 11.78 9.15
N ARG A 442 -22.37 11.24 9.77
CA ARG A 442 -21.89 9.87 9.43
C ARG A 442 -22.84 8.80 9.98
N SER A 443 -23.38 9.02 11.17
CA SER A 443 -24.36 8.18 11.85
C SER A 443 -25.71 8.24 11.16
N ALA A 444 -26.22 9.45 10.85
CA ALA A 444 -27.43 9.63 10.05
C ALA A 444 -27.35 8.90 8.69
N ARG A 445 -26.18 8.98 8.01
CA ARG A 445 -25.94 8.21 6.79
C ARG A 445 -26.02 6.71 7.02
N LEU A 446 -25.40 6.19 8.07
CA LEU A 446 -25.40 4.76 8.37
C LEU A 446 -26.82 4.25 8.62
N VAL A 447 -27.62 4.99 9.40
CA VAL A 447 -29.02 4.66 9.69
C VAL A 447 -29.85 4.60 8.40
N PHE A 448 -29.74 5.61 7.54
CA PHE A 448 -30.41 5.59 6.23
C PHE A 448 -29.92 4.42 5.36
N LEU A 449 -28.60 4.26 5.24
CA LEU A 449 -27.97 3.23 4.43
C LEU A 449 -28.38 1.81 4.84
N LEU A 450 -28.50 1.54 6.14
CA LEU A 450 -28.94 0.26 6.68
C LEU A 450 -30.38 -0.05 6.29
N ARG A 451 -31.28 0.93 6.48
CA ARG A 451 -32.71 0.81 6.12
C ARG A 451 -32.89 0.66 4.61
N PHE A 452 -32.21 1.48 3.83
CA PHE A 452 -32.27 1.46 2.38
C PHE A 452 -31.76 0.15 1.80
N ALA A 453 -30.60 -0.33 2.25
CA ALA A 453 -30.03 -1.59 1.78
C ALA A 453 -30.89 -2.82 2.12
N TYR A 454 -31.45 -2.87 3.33
CA TYR A 454 -32.36 -3.95 3.72
C TYR A 454 -33.67 -3.89 2.95
N ALA A 455 -34.36 -2.74 2.92
CA ALA A 455 -35.70 -2.66 2.34
C ALA A 455 -35.74 -2.82 0.82
N THR A 456 -34.68 -2.44 0.10
CA THR A 456 -34.62 -2.54 -1.36
C THR A 456 -33.97 -3.84 -1.85
N GLY A 457 -33.18 -4.51 -1.00
CA GLY A 457 -32.42 -5.69 -1.39
C GLY A 457 -31.38 -5.44 -2.49
N LEU A 458 -30.95 -4.19 -2.73
CA LEU A 458 -30.00 -3.85 -3.79
C LEU A 458 -28.61 -4.49 -3.61
N ARG A 459 -27.91 -4.74 -4.72
CA ARG A 459 -26.48 -5.09 -4.66
C ARG A 459 -25.68 -3.88 -4.17
N ILE A 460 -24.57 -4.11 -3.48
CA ILE A 460 -23.73 -3.01 -2.98
C ILE A 460 -23.23 -2.05 -4.09
N ALA A 461 -23.02 -2.57 -5.30
CA ALA A 461 -22.68 -1.74 -6.46
C ALA A 461 -23.85 -0.87 -6.94
N GLU A 462 -25.08 -1.39 -6.86
CA GLU A 462 -26.31 -0.64 -7.15
C GLU A 462 -26.53 0.44 -6.08
N LEU A 463 -26.37 0.11 -4.79
CA LEU A 463 -26.40 1.09 -3.68
C LEU A 463 -25.39 2.22 -3.88
N ALA A 464 -24.16 1.89 -4.29
CA ALA A 464 -23.09 2.87 -4.46
C ALA A 464 -23.34 3.84 -5.62
N ARG A 465 -24.04 3.40 -6.67
CA ARG A 465 -24.29 4.21 -7.87
C ARG A 465 -25.64 4.92 -7.89
N ALA A 466 -26.57 4.54 -6.99
CA ALA A 466 -27.93 5.07 -7.01
C ALA A 466 -27.94 6.61 -6.83
N THR A 467 -28.63 7.28 -7.73
CA THR A 467 -28.78 8.74 -7.80
C THR A 467 -30.24 9.15 -7.70
N VAL A 468 -30.49 10.45 -7.55
CA VAL A 468 -31.84 11.02 -7.59
C VAL A 468 -32.48 10.80 -8.97
N GLY A 469 -31.70 10.87 -10.06
CA GLY A 469 -32.20 10.64 -11.42
C GLY A 469 -32.60 9.19 -11.70
N ASP A 470 -32.13 8.23 -10.90
CA ASP A 470 -32.58 6.83 -10.99
C ASP A 470 -33.93 6.62 -10.30
N LEU A 471 -34.37 7.57 -9.46
CA LEU A 471 -35.61 7.48 -8.69
C LEU A 471 -36.78 8.05 -9.49
N ARG A 472 -37.73 7.18 -9.86
CA ARG A 472 -38.95 7.53 -10.59
C ARG A 472 -40.17 7.43 -9.68
N TYR A 473 -41.11 8.34 -9.91
CA TYR A 473 -42.43 8.34 -9.30
C TYR A 473 -43.45 7.96 -10.35
N HIS A 474 -44.36 7.05 -10.00
CA HIS A 474 -45.48 6.66 -10.85
C HIS A 474 -46.79 6.92 -10.12
N ASP A 475 -47.69 7.62 -10.79
CA ASP A 475 -49.06 7.78 -10.32
C ASP A 475 -49.78 6.43 -10.41
N LEU A 476 -50.52 6.09 -9.35
CA LEU A 476 -51.39 4.92 -9.33
C LEU A 476 -52.84 5.41 -9.32
N PRO A 477 -53.72 4.89 -10.21
CA PRO A 477 -55.11 5.35 -10.28
C PRO A 477 -55.87 5.26 -8.95
N ASP A 478 -55.60 4.21 -8.17
CA ASP A 478 -56.32 3.89 -6.94
C ASP A 478 -55.54 4.16 -5.64
N ASP A 479 -54.27 4.57 -5.72
CA ASP A 479 -53.47 4.97 -4.54
C ASP A 479 -52.90 6.37 -4.73
N PRO A 480 -53.44 7.40 -4.05
CA PRO A 480 -52.99 8.78 -4.20
C PRO A 480 -51.55 9.00 -3.71
N ARG A 481 -50.94 8.03 -3.02
CA ARG A 481 -49.53 8.09 -2.63
C ARG A 481 -48.59 7.71 -3.78
N GLY A 482 -49.10 7.14 -4.87
CA GLY A 482 -48.33 6.61 -5.99
C GLY A 482 -47.29 5.55 -5.60
N SER A 483 -46.40 5.19 -6.53
CA SER A 483 -45.28 4.30 -6.29
C SER A 483 -43.93 4.98 -6.58
N TRP A 484 -42.91 4.54 -5.85
CA TRP A 484 -41.53 4.97 -6.07
C TRP A 484 -40.68 3.79 -6.49
N GLU A 485 -39.84 4.01 -7.51
CA GLU A 485 -39.02 2.96 -8.09
C GLU A 485 -37.62 3.46 -8.40
N LEU A 486 -36.63 2.58 -8.22
CA LEU A 486 -35.28 2.81 -8.72
C LEU A 486 -35.06 2.02 -9.99
N VAL A 487 -34.68 2.73 -11.05
CA VAL A 487 -34.42 2.13 -12.35
C VAL A 487 -32.94 1.98 -12.58
N PHE A 488 -32.53 0.76 -12.87
CA PHE A 488 -31.14 0.39 -13.10
C PHE A 488 -30.96 -0.17 -14.51
N THR A 489 -30.23 0.54 -15.36
CA THR A 489 -29.80 -0.02 -16.65
C THR A 489 -28.64 -1.01 -16.43
N GLY A 490 -28.81 -2.25 -16.91
CA GLY A 490 -27.85 -3.35 -16.81
C GLY A 490 -26.95 -3.52 -18.05
N LYS A 491 -26.12 -4.57 -18.05
CA LYS A 491 -25.30 -4.93 -19.21
C LYS A 491 -26.21 -5.54 -20.29
N GLY A 492 -26.27 -4.91 -21.46
CA GLY A 492 -27.17 -5.31 -22.56
C GLY A 492 -28.48 -4.53 -22.66
N SER A 493 -28.54 -3.30 -22.11
CA SER A 493 -29.69 -2.38 -22.20
C SER A 493 -30.99 -2.84 -21.52
N LEU A 494 -30.97 -3.94 -20.74
CA LEU A 494 -32.11 -4.35 -19.95
C LEU A 494 -32.25 -3.46 -18.70
N GLU A 495 -33.40 -2.82 -18.56
CA GLU A 495 -33.77 -2.07 -17.36
C GLU A 495 -34.27 -3.02 -16.26
N ARG A 496 -33.93 -2.71 -15.02
CA ARG A 496 -34.48 -3.35 -13.83
C ARG A 496 -35.05 -2.29 -12.92
N GLU A 497 -36.31 -2.44 -12.60
CA GLU A 497 -37.04 -1.63 -11.62
C GLU A 497 -36.96 -2.29 -10.24
N VAL A 498 -36.81 -1.47 -9.21
CA VAL A 498 -36.74 -1.90 -7.82
C VAL A 498 -37.64 -0.98 -7.01
N HIS A 499 -38.72 -1.54 -6.47
CA HIS A 499 -39.68 -0.76 -5.69
C HIS A 499 -39.02 -0.21 -4.42
N VAL A 500 -39.34 1.05 -4.09
CA VAL A 500 -38.87 1.75 -2.90
C VAL A 500 -40.08 2.17 -2.07
N SER A 501 -40.22 1.58 -0.88
CA SER A 501 -41.38 1.91 -0.05
C SER A 501 -41.38 3.37 0.43
N HIS A 502 -42.57 3.94 0.65
CA HIS A 502 -42.72 5.31 1.17
C HIS A 502 -41.98 5.52 2.50
N ALA A 503 -41.87 4.47 3.31
CA ALA A 503 -41.14 4.51 4.58
C ALA A 503 -39.62 4.72 4.38
N VAL A 504 -39.07 4.21 3.28
CA VAL A 504 -37.68 4.44 2.85
C VAL A 504 -37.52 5.83 2.23
N ILE A 505 -38.49 6.27 1.43
CA ILE A 505 -38.52 7.64 0.87
C ILE A 505 -38.54 8.69 1.99
N GLY A 506 -39.37 8.51 3.02
CA GLY A 506 -39.37 9.38 4.20
C GLY A 506 -38.03 9.39 4.94
N ALA A 507 -37.33 8.26 5.00
CA ALA A 507 -35.98 8.19 5.56
C ALA A 507 -34.94 8.89 4.68
N LEU A 508 -35.08 8.83 3.35
CA LEU A 508 -34.24 9.55 2.40
C LEU A 508 -34.41 11.06 2.56
N HIS A 509 -35.65 11.57 2.67
CA HIS A 509 -35.89 13.00 2.89
C HIS A 509 -35.18 13.51 4.15
N ARG A 510 -35.31 12.80 5.29
CA ARG A 510 -34.59 13.15 6.53
C ARG A 510 -33.06 13.14 6.33
N TYR A 511 -32.54 12.14 5.61
CA TYR A 511 -31.12 12.05 5.33
C TYR A 511 -30.61 13.15 4.39
N LEU A 512 -31.41 13.62 3.43
CA LEU A 512 -31.03 14.75 2.58
C LEU A 512 -30.90 16.04 3.40
N ILE A 513 -31.80 16.26 4.36
CA ILE A 513 -31.74 17.42 5.25
C ILE A 513 -30.43 17.41 6.08
N THR A 514 -30.00 16.26 6.60
CA THR A 514 -28.71 16.17 7.33
C THR A 514 -27.48 16.39 6.45
N ARG A 515 -27.66 16.35 5.12
CA ARG A 515 -26.64 16.73 4.13
C ARG A 515 -26.77 18.18 3.66
N SER A 516 -27.65 18.97 4.28
CA SER A 516 -27.99 20.34 3.85
C SER A 516 -28.53 20.40 2.42
N LEU A 517 -29.30 19.39 2.01
CA LEU A 517 -29.94 19.32 0.70
C LEU A 517 -31.46 19.48 0.83
N PRO A 518 -32.14 20.08 -0.16
CA PRO A 518 -33.59 20.17 -0.16
C PRO A 518 -34.21 18.76 -0.22
N PRO A 519 -35.31 18.51 0.51
CA PRO A 519 -35.99 17.22 0.47
C PRO A 519 -36.78 17.01 -0.83
N ASP A 520 -37.17 18.07 -1.55
CA ASP A 520 -37.83 17.97 -2.86
C ASP A 520 -36.82 17.51 -3.92
N PHE A 521 -37.01 16.29 -4.45
CA PHE A 521 -36.12 15.68 -5.43
C PHE A 521 -36.04 16.49 -6.74
N ARG A 522 -37.09 17.23 -7.12
CA ARG A 522 -37.10 18.07 -8.33
C ARG A 522 -36.14 19.25 -8.24
N ARG A 523 -35.76 19.63 -7.01
CA ARG A 523 -34.78 20.71 -6.74
C ARG A 523 -33.35 20.20 -6.67
N LEU A 524 -33.12 18.89 -6.86
CA LEU A 524 -31.81 18.27 -6.85
C LEU A 524 -31.35 17.97 -8.28
N HIS A 525 -30.06 18.12 -8.53
CA HIS A 525 -29.48 17.68 -9.80
C HIS A 525 -29.64 16.15 -9.95
N PRO A 526 -30.02 15.61 -11.12
CA PRO A 526 -30.24 14.17 -11.30
C PRO A 526 -29.06 13.28 -10.88
N ALA A 527 -27.83 13.72 -11.15
CA ALA A 527 -26.61 13.00 -10.73
C ALA A 527 -26.32 13.05 -9.22
N THR A 528 -27.19 13.66 -8.40
CA THR A 528 -27.02 13.72 -6.94
C THR A 528 -27.07 12.30 -6.37
N PRO A 529 -26.01 11.82 -5.69
CA PRO A 529 -26.00 10.47 -5.15
C PRO A 529 -26.98 10.36 -3.98
N LEU A 530 -27.78 9.29 -3.96
CA LEU A 530 -28.66 8.99 -2.82
C LEU A 530 -27.82 8.76 -1.56
N ILE A 531 -26.67 8.10 -1.69
CA ILE A 531 -25.72 7.85 -0.60
C ILE A 531 -24.44 8.68 -0.82
N GLY A 532 -24.42 9.89 -0.24
CA GLY A 532 -23.31 10.84 -0.35
C GLY A 532 -22.14 10.65 0.62
N ARG A 533 -21.00 11.25 0.27
CA ARG A 533 -19.89 11.51 1.18
C ARG A 533 -20.29 12.52 2.26
N VAL A 534 -19.69 12.34 3.43
CA VAL A 534 -19.80 13.26 4.57
C VAL A 534 -18.39 13.79 4.77
N LYS A 535 -18.06 14.86 4.06
CA LYS A 535 -16.79 15.58 4.18
C LYS A 535 -17.10 17.07 4.33
N ALA A 536 -16.31 17.75 5.15
CA ALA A 536 -16.39 19.19 5.37
C ALA A 536 -15.79 20.03 4.21
N ASP A 537 -15.36 19.38 3.12
CA ASP A 537 -14.74 20.05 1.96
C ASP A 537 -15.75 20.59 0.95
N GLY A 538 -17.06 20.53 1.27
CA GLY A 538 -18.15 20.98 0.39
C GLY A 538 -18.34 20.14 -0.87
N LYS A 539 -17.54 19.07 -1.09
CA LYS A 539 -17.59 18.27 -2.31
C LYS A 539 -18.69 17.21 -2.22
N MET A 540 -19.71 17.40 -3.05
CA MET A 540 -20.72 16.39 -3.33
C MET A 540 -20.12 15.24 -4.14
N GLY A 541 -20.26 14.00 -3.66
CA GLY A 541 -19.77 12.83 -4.39
C GLY A 541 -20.26 11.52 -3.79
N ALA A 542 -20.38 10.50 -4.64
CA ALA A 542 -20.81 9.16 -4.23
C ALA A 542 -19.75 8.47 -3.36
N LEU A 543 -20.21 7.59 -2.47
CA LEU A 543 -19.34 6.62 -1.81
C LEU A 543 -19.02 5.48 -2.77
N SER A 544 -17.76 5.09 -2.84
CA SER A 544 -17.36 3.87 -3.55
C SER A 544 -17.89 2.63 -2.86
N VAL A 545 -18.03 1.53 -3.61
CA VAL A 545 -18.39 0.20 -3.09
C VAL A 545 -17.54 -0.20 -1.88
N GLY A 546 -16.22 0.04 -1.94
CA GLY A 546 -15.32 -0.26 -0.83
C GLY A 546 -15.60 0.57 0.43
N GLN A 547 -15.99 1.84 0.28
CA GLN A 547 -16.35 2.69 1.41
C GLN A 547 -17.67 2.25 2.05
N ILE A 548 -18.70 1.95 1.26
CA ILE A 548 -19.98 1.41 1.77
C ILE A 548 -19.74 0.07 2.49
N HIS A 549 -18.91 -0.80 1.92
CA HIS A 549 -18.56 -2.08 2.54
C HIS A 549 -17.87 -1.87 3.89
N ALA A 550 -16.90 -0.95 3.96
CA ALA A 550 -16.19 -0.64 5.20
C ALA A 550 -17.12 -0.03 6.27
N ILE A 551 -18.10 0.80 5.88
CA ILE A 551 -19.11 1.35 6.79
C ILE A 551 -19.93 0.21 7.42
N PHE A 552 -20.47 -0.71 6.61
CA PHE A 552 -21.20 -1.86 7.13
C PHE A 552 -20.34 -2.79 7.98
N LYS A 553 -19.12 -3.11 7.54
CA LYS A 553 -18.19 -3.95 8.32
C LYS A 553 -17.91 -3.37 9.69
N ARG A 554 -17.68 -2.05 9.78
CA ARG A 554 -17.46 -1.38 11.07
C ARG A 554 -18.70 -1.45 11.95
N PHE A 555 -19.88 -1.17 11.39
CA PHE A 555 -21.13 -1.25 12.14
C PHE A 555 -21.39 -2.65 12.70
N PHE A 556 -21.24 -3.70 11.90
CA PHE A 556 -21.42 -5.07 12.37
C PHE A 556 -20.37 -5.49 13.40
N ALA A 557 -19.13 -5.02 13.28
CA ALA A 557 -18.11 -5.24 14.30
C ALA A 557 -18.44 -4.52 15.63
N GLN A 558 -19.02 -3.33 15.56
CA GLN A 558 -19.49 -2.60 16.76
C GLN A 558 -20.68 -3.31 17.42
N ALA A 559 -21.63 -3.81 16.62
CA ALA A 559 -22.73 -4.62 17.12
C ALA A 559 -22.23 -5.92 17.75
N ALA A 560 -21.26 -6.59 17.12
CA ALA A 560 -20.60 -7.78 17.66
C ALA A 560 -19.95 -7.50 19.02
N ALA A 561 -19.22 -6.37 19.14
CA ALA A 561 -18.52 -6.00 20.37
C ALA A 561 -19.45 -5.86 21.58
N ARG A 562 -20.73 -5.55 21.38
CA ARG A 562 -21.73 -5.46 22.46
C ARG A 562 -22.20 -6.81 23.00
N LEU A 563 -21.99 -7.89 22.24
CA LEU A 563 -22.43 -9.24 22.58
C LEU A 563 -21.26 -10.15 22.98
N VAL A 564 -20.01 -9.67 22.97
CA VAL A 564 -18.82 -10.53 23.19
C VAL A 564 -18.89 -11.23 24.55
N ASP A 565 -19.37 -10.53 25.58
CA ASP A 565 -19.44 -11.05 26.94
C ASP A 565 -20.73 -11.87 27.21
N GLU A 566 -21.75 -11.73 26.35
CA GLU A 566 -23.05 -12.40 26.50
C GLU A 566 -23.14 -13.67 25.64
N ASP A 567 -22.78 -13.57 24.37
CA ASP A 567 -22.81 -14.65 23.38
C ASP A 567 -21.67 -14.49 22.35
N GLY A 568 -20.54 -15.16 22.64
CA GLY A 568 -19.37 -15.15 21.77
C GLY A 568 -19.63 -15.75 20.37
N ALA A 569 -20.59 -16.67 20.23
CA ALA A 569 -20.93 -17.27 18.95
C ALA A 569 -21.70 -16.27 18.08
N GLU A 570 -22.68 -15.57 18.66
CA GLU A 570 -23.43 -14.53 17.97
C GLU A 570 -22.56 -13.31 17.64
N ALA A 571 -21.69 -12.89 18.57
CA ALA A 571 -20.69 -11.85 18.31
C ALA A 571 -19.80 -12.21 17.11
N SER A 572 -19.29 -13.45 17.06
CA SER A 572 -18.49 -13.95 15.93
C SER A 572 -19.26 -13.92 14.61
N ARG A 573 -20.56 -14.24 14.65
CA ARG A 573 -21.44 -14.19 13.47
C ARG A 573 -21.57 -12.77 12.94
N PHE A 574 -21.89 -11.79 13.79
CA PHE A 574 -21.94 -10.37 13.40
C PHE A 574 -20.60 -9.87 12.87
N ALA A 575 -19.49 -10.22 13.52
CA ALA A 575 -18.15 -9.84 13.07
C ALA A 575 -17.82 -10.38 11.66
N SER A 576 -18.37 -11.54 11.29
CA SER A 576 -18.20 -12.13 9.94
C SER A 576 -19.09 -11.50 8.86
N ALA A 577 -20.18 -10.81 9.27
CA ALA A 577 -21.20 -10.33 8.36
C ALA A 577 -20.69 -9.28 7.36
N SER A 578 -21.39 -9.16 6.23
CA SER A 578 -21.06 -8.21 5.15
C SER A 578 -22.32 -7.56 4.60
N ALA A 579 -22.18 -6.51 3.80
CA ALA A 579 -23.32 -5.82 3.16
C ALA A 579 -24.27 -6.76 2.41
N HIS A 580 -23.76 -7.86 1.85
CA HIS A 580 -24.57 -8.82 1.11
C HIS A 580 -25.54 -9.61 2.01
N TRP A 581 -25.27 -9.70 3.31
CA TRP A 581 -26.18 -10.35 4.26
C TRP A 581 -27.51 -9.60 4.38
N LEU A 582 -27.50 -8.27 4.28
CA LEU A 582 -28.73 -7.47 4.30
C LEU A 582 -29.66 -7.84 3.15
N ARG A 583 -29.10 -8.05 1.95
CA ARG A 583 -29.84 -8.49 0.77
C ARG A 583 -30.38 -9.92 0.94
N HIS A 584 -29.60 -10.84 1.51
CA HIS A 584 -30.08 -12.19 1.79
C HIS A 584 -31.19 -12.19 2.86
N SER A 585 -31.03 -11.39 3.91
CA SER A 585 -32.06 -11.19 4.94
C SER A 585 -33.33 -10.61 4.34
N PHE A 586 -33.25 -9.62 3.45
CA PHE A 586 -34.43 -9.12 2.74
C PHE A 586 -35.17 -10.24 2.01
N GLY A 587 -34.47 -10.99 1.15
CA GLY A 587 -35.10 -12.06 0.36
C GLY A 587 -35.74 -13.15 1.23
N GLN A 588 -35.03 -13.59 2.28
CA GLN A 588 -35.57 -14.58 3.22
C GLN A 588 -36.75 -14.04 4.03
N HIS A 589 -36.63 -12.83 4.58
CA HIS A 589 -37.69 -12.25 5.38
C HIS A 589 -38.92 -11.95 4.53
N ALA A 590 -38.79 -11.44 3.30
CA ALA A 590 -39.93 -11.19 2.42
C ALA A 590 -40.73 -12.47 2.16
N ILE A 591 -40.06 -13.57 1.81
CA ILE A 591 -40.71 -14.88 1.61
C ILE A 591 -41.34 -15.38 2.91
N ALA A 592 -40.65 -15.24 4.05
CA ALA A 592 -41.18 -15.61 5.36
C ALA A 592 -42.38 -14.75 5.81
N HIS A 593 -42.63 -13.60 5.18
CA HIS A 593 -43.83 -12.78 5.38
C HIS A 593 -44.88 -12.99 4.27
N GLY A 594 -44.71 -14.01 3.43
CA GLY A 594 -45.70 -14.40 2.42
C GLY A 594 -45.63 -13.61 1.11
N VAL A 595 -44.57 -12.83 0.86
CA VAL A 595 -44.39 -12.15 -0.43
C VAL A 595 -44.15 -13.21 -1.52
N ALA A 596 -44.88 -13.09 -2.64
CA ALA A 596 -44.81 -14.02 -3.75
C ALA A 596 -43.38 -14.10 -4.34
N LEU A 597 -42.99 -15.31 -4.78
CA LEU A 597 -41.60 -15.61 -5.14
C LEU A 597 -41.12 -14.82 -6.36
N ASP A 598 -41.99 -14.62 -7.34
CA ASP A 598 -41.80 -13.82 -8.54
C ASP A 598 -41.56 -12.33 -8.19
N VAL A 599 -42.33 -11.79 -7.23
CA VAL A 599 -42.14 -10.43 -6.73
C VAL A 599 -40.76 -10.28 -6.07
N VAL A 600 -40.38 -11.22 -5.21
CA VAL A 600 -39.05 -11.23 -4.57
C VAL A 600 -37.93 -11.41 -5.61
N GLN A 601 -38.13 -12.27 -6.62
CA GLN A 601 -37.18 -12.47 -7.71
C GLN A 601 -36.97 -11.17 -8.50
N SER A 602 -38.07 -10.49 -8.88
CA SER A 602 -38.05 -9.24 -9.62
C SER A 602 -37.33 -8.15 -8.83
N GLN A 603 -37.73 -7.95 -7.57
CA GLN A 603 -37.12 -7.00 -6.65
C GLN A 603 -35.62 -7.26 -6.46
N LEU A 604 -35.18 -8.52 -6.40
CA LEU A 604 -33.77 -8.90 -6.32
C LEU A 604 -33.06 -8.90 -7.69
N GLY A 605 -33.75 -8.91 -8.82
CA GLY A 605 -33.16 -8.99 -10.16
C GLY A 605 -32.34 -10.25 -10.39
N HIS A 606 -32.93 -11.40 -10.04
CA HIS A 606 -32.35 -12.70 -10.34
C HIS A 606 -32.81 -13.18 -11.73
N ALA A 607 -31.85 -13.52 -12.60
CA ALA A 607 -32.12 -13.99 -13.96
C ALA A 607 -32.80 -15.37 -14.02
N SER A 608 -32.88 -16.10 -12.91
CA SER A 608 -33.54 -17.40 -12.84
C SER A 608 -34.24 -17.57 -11.49
N LEU A 609 -35.46 -18.09 -11.55
CA LEU A 609 -36.23 -18.56 -10.38
C LEU A 609 -35.45 -19.56 -9.54
N ALA A 610 -34.54 -20.35 -10.14
CA ALA A 610 -33.68 -21.27 -9.42
C ALA A 610 -32.77 -20.58 -8.39
N THR A 611 -32.49 -19.27 -8.54
CA THR A 611 -31.70 -18.50 -7.57
C THR A 611 -32.58 -17.98 -6.42
N THR A 612 -33.87 -17.75 -6.68
CA THR A 612 -34.83 -17.26 -5.68
C THR A 612 -35.48 -18.42 -4.91
N SER A 613 -35.69 -19.58 -5.55
CA SER A 613 -36.13 -20.83 -4.91
C SER A 613 -35.13 -21.36 -3.89
N ILE A 614 -33.88 -20.90 -3.94
CA ILE A 614 -32.91 -21.10 -2.86
C ILE A 614 -33.44 -20.55 -1.54
N TYR A 615 -34.18 -19.43 -1.52
CA TYR A 615 -34.77 -18.89 -0.29
C TYR A 615 -36.02 -19.63 0.18
N VAL A 616 -36.72 -20.33 -0.72
CA VAL A 616 -37.94 -21.10 -0.40
C VAL A 616 -37.65 -22.26 0.54
N ARG A 617 -36.44 -22.84 0.58
CA ARG A 617 -36.12 -23.93 1.54
C ARG A 617 -36.00 -23.47 3.01
N ALA A 618 -36.15 -22.17 3.30
CA ALA A 618 -36.49 -21.69 4.65
C ALA A 618 -37.90 -22.14 5.09
N GLU A 619 -38.74 -22.60 4.17
CA GLU A 619 -39.95 -23.37 4.45
C GLU A 619 -39.66 -24.75 5.08
N ALA A 620 -38.44 -25.16 5.41
CA ALA A 620 -38.29 -26.42 6.16
C ALA A 620 -39.02 -26.35 7.51
N GLU A 621 -38.94 -25.20 8.20
CA GLU A 621 -39.71 -24.92 9.42
C GLU A 621 -41.20 -24.71 9.14
N ARG A 622 -41.57 -23.99 8.07
CA ARG A 622 -42.97 -23.82 7.67
C ARG A 622 -43.60 -25.13 7.23
N ARG A 623 -42.87 -25.98 6.52
CA ARG A 623 -43.29 -27.32 6.07
C ARG A 623 -43.43 -28.24 7.27
N ALA A 624 -42.51 -28.18 8.24
CA ALA A 624 -42.69 -28.88 9.52
C ALA A 624 -43.96 -28.39 10.22
N GLN A 625 -44.15 -27.07 10.38
CA GLN A 625 -45.33 -26.47 11.01
C GLN A 625 -46.65 -26.74 10.28
N GLU A 626 -46.66 -26.75 8.95
CA GLU A 626 -47.85 -27.07 8.15
C GLU A 626 -48.13 -28.58 8.14
N ILE A 627 -47.11 -29.45 8.20
CA ILE A 627 -47.31 -30.90 8.39
C ILE A 627 -47.78 -31.21 9.82
N GLU A 628 -47.32 -30.45 10.82
CA GLU A 628 -47.71 -30.57 12.23
C GLU A 628 -48.99 -29.78 12.57
N ARG A 629 -49.65 -29.18 11.57
CA ARG A 629 -50.87 -28.40 11.78
C ARG A 629 -52.00 -29.31 12.27
N PRO A 630 -52.70 -28.97 13.37
CA PRO A 630 -53.80 -29.79 13.88
C PRO A 630 -54.86 -30.02 12.80
N GLY A 631 -55.19 -31.29 12.53
CA GLY A 631 -56.16 -31.70 11.51
C GLY A 631 -55.58 -32.19 10.18
N ILE A 632 -54.26 -32.24 10.03
CA ILE A 632 -53.60 -32.98 8.92
C ILE A 632 -53.27 -34.44 9.32
N PHE A 633 -53.32 -34.74 10.63
CA PHE A 633 -53.47 -36.07 11.20
C PHE A 633 -54.63 -36.09 12.18
#